data_AF-A0A4U8YXK5-F1
#
_entry.id   AF-A0A4U8YXK5-F1
#
_cell.length_a   1.000
_cell.length_b   1.000
_cell.length_c   1.000
_cell.angle_alpha   90.00
_cell.angle_beta   90.00
_cell.angle_gamma   90.00
#
_symmetry.space_group_name_H-M   'P 1'
#
loop_
_entity.id
_entity.type
_entity.pdbx_description
1 polymer ?
#
loop_
_entity_poly.entity_id
_entity_poly.type
_entity_poly.pdbx_seq_one_letter_code
_entity_poly.pdbx_strand_id
1 'polypeptide(L)'
;MPSILAVGFVLMVIFLLWLTTAQALYQSSFGVWAPQSYSHFLHALVATQMGHRLLLLGGGIGFIYAVVAFSIGVISFPLMLDRDVGAAVAIWTSVKAVLINPLVMALWGLIVAVALALGVLMLLVGLAIVTPILGHATWRLYRRVIAPACADSSAGLP
;
A
#
# COMPACT_ATOMS: atom_id res chain seq x y z
N MET A 1 -20.47 -7.12 3.63
CA MET A 1 -20.22 -5.96 4.53
C MET A 1 -19.24 -6.26 5.69
N PRO A 2 -19.39 -7.33 6.51
CA PRO A 2 -18.49 -7.57 7.66
C PRO A 2 -17.02 -7.79 7.25
N SER A 3 -16.79 -8.39 6.08
CA SER A 3 -15.46 -8.69 5.54
C SER A 3 -14.63 -7.44 5.24
N ILE A 4 -15.24 -6.38 4.69
CA ILE A 4 -14.56 -5.11 4.41
C ILE A 4 -14.08 -4.46 5.70
N LEU A 5 -14.92 -4.45 6.74
CA LEU A 5 -14.55 -3.92 8.06
C LEU A 5 -13.41 -4.71 8.69
N ALA A 6 -13.40 -6.03 8.54
CA ALA A 6 -12.31 -6.88 9.04
C ALA A 6 -10.97 -6.55 8.34
N VAL A 7 -10.94 -6.43 7.00
CA VAL A 7 -9.73 -6.02 6.29
C VAL A 7 -9.31 -4.60 6.68
N GLY A 8 -10.26 -3.68 6.81
CA GLY A 8 -10.01 -2.32 7.29
C GLY A 8 -9.38 -2.29 8.68
N PHE A 9 -9.85 -3.14 9.60
CA PHE A 9 -9.27 -3.27 10.94
C PHE A 9 -7.83 -3.82 10.89
N VAL A 10 -7.56 -4.82 10.06
CA VAL A 10 -6.19 -5.34 9.85
C VAL A 10 -5.26 -4.22 9.36
N LEU A 11 -5.69 -3.45 8.36
CA LEU A 11 -4.92 -2.32 7.84
C LEU A 11 -4.75 -1.21 8.88
N MET A 12 -5.76 -0.96 9.72
CA MET A 12 -5.67 -0.02 10.84
C MET A 12 -4.60 -0.45 11.85
N VAL A 13 -4.57 -1.72 12.25
CA VAL A 13 -3.54 -2.26 13.15
C VAL A 13 -2.15 -2.10 12.54
N ILE A 14 -1.99 -2.43 11.25
CA ILE A 14 -0.72 -2.24 10.52
C ILE A 14 -0.31 -0.77 10.50
N PHE A 15 -1.26 0.14 10.26
CA PHE A 15 -1.01 1.58 10.26
C PHE A 15 -0.57 2.09 11.64
N LEU A 16 -1.23 1.63 12.72
CA LEU A 16 -0.84 1.98 14.08
C LEU A 16 0.55 1.43 14.44
N LEU A 17 0.87 0.20 14.05
CA LEU A 17 2.20 -0.38 14.21
C LEU A 17 3.27 0.40 13.43
N TRP A 18 2.94 0.85 12.23
CA TRP A 18 3.81 1.73 11.47
C TRP A 18 4.03 3.07 12.17
N LEU A 19 2.97 3.72 12.67
CA LEU A 19 3.09 4.98 13.42
C LEU A 19 3.96 4.83 14.66
N THR A 20 3.77 3.78 15.45
CA THR A 20 4.58 3.56 16.65
C THR A 20 6.03 3.27 16.30
N THR A 21 6.29 2.54 15.21
CA THR A 21 7.65 2.29 14.72
C THR A 21 8.32 3.58 14.23
N ALA A 22 7.60 4.41 13.47
CA ALA A 22 8.08 5.70 12.99
C ALA A 22 8.41 6.64 14.17
N GLN A 23 7.53 6.67 15.17
CA GLN A 23 7.74 7.45 16.39
C GLN A 23 8.96 6.94 17.18
N ALA A 24 9.10 5.62 17.36
CA ALA A 24 10.25 5.04 18.05
C ALA A 24 11.58 5.36 17.33
N LEU A 25 11.58 5.32 16.00
CA LEU A 25 12.75 5.66 15.19
C LEU A 25 13.10 7.15 15.24
N TYR A 26 12.09 8.03 15.24
CA TYR A 26 12.30 9.45 15.46
C TYR A 26 12.90 9.70 16.84
N GLN A 27 12.33 9.11 17.89
CA GLN A 27 12.76 9.31 19.27
C GLN A 27 14.18 8.79 19.52
N SER A 28 14.59 7.70 18.88
CA SER A 28 15.96 7.21 18.96
C SER A 28 16.98 8.14 18.30
N SER A 29 16.55 8.94 17.32
CA SER A 29 17.42 9.84 16.55
C SER A 29 17.44 11.28 17.09
N PHE A 30 16.28 11.81 17.50
CA PHE A 30 16.08 13.21 17.88
C PHE A 30 15.57 13.41 19.31
N GLY A 31 15.34 12.33 20.06
CA GLY A 31 14.77 12.38 21.41
C GLY A 31 13.26 12.63 21.41
N VAL A 32 12.71 12.86 22.61
CA VAL A 32 11.25 12.93 22.83
C VAL A 32 10.65 14.30 22.48
N TRP A 33 11.48 15.27 22.11
CA TRP A 33 11.07 16.66 21.89
C TRP A 33 10.61 16.89 20.45
N ALA A 34 9.51 17.62 20.30
CA ALA A 34 9.06 18.08 18.99
C ALA A 34 10.04 19.12 18.42
N PRO A 35 10.20 19.19 17.09
CA PRO A 35 11.04 20.21 16.48
C PRO A 35 10.49 21.61 16.77
N GLN A 36 11.37 22.52 17.18
CA GLN A 36 11.03 23.92 17.51
C GLN A 36 10.43 24.68 16.31
N SER A 37 10.78 24.29 15.08
CA SER A 37 10.18 24.82 13.86
C SER A 37 10.30 23.82 12.69
N TYR A 38 9.35 23.89 11.75
CA TYR A 38 9.34 23.04 10.55
C TYR A 38 10.58 23.23 9.66
N SER A 39 11.05 24.47 9.49
CA SER A 39 12.24 24.76 8.68
C SER A 39 13.51 24.18 9.30
N HIS A 40 13.66 24.33 10.62
CA HIS A 40 14.81 23.80 11.34
C HIS A 40 14.80 22.28 11.38
N PHE A 41 13.61 21.66 11.44
CA PHE A 41 13.44 20.22 11.29
C PHE A 41 13.88 19.73 9.91
N LEU A 42 13.40 20.36 8.84
CA LEU A 42 13.76 19.97 7.47
C LEU A 42 15.27 20.09 7.25
N HIS A 43 15.88 21.18 7.71
CA HIS A 43 17.34 21.33 7.66
C HIS A 43 18.04 20.24 8.47
N ALA A 44 17.57 19.94 9.69
CA ALA A 44 18.12 18.86 10.50
C ALA A 44 17.98 17.49 9.80
N LEU A 45 16.91 17.27 9.03
CA LEU A 45 16.65 16.02 8.33
C LEU A 45 17.58 15.81 7.12
N VAL A 46 17.83 16.87 6.34
CA VAL A 46 18.56 16.77 5.05
C VAL A 46 20.01 17.24 5.12
N ALA A 47 20.40 17.98 6.16
CA ALA A 47 21.77 18.50 6.30
C ALA A 47 22.59 17.76 7.36
N THR A 48 21.98 16.85 8.14
CA THR A 48 22.70 16.12 9.20
C THR A 48 22.81 14.63 8.89
N GLN A 49 23.92 14.03 9.34
CA GLN A 49 24.14 12.59 9.21
C GLN A 49 23.09 11.77 9.98
N MET A 50 22.60 12.29 11.11
CA MET A 50 21.51 11.68 11.86
C MET A 50 20.20 11.68 11.05
N GLY A 51 19.88 12.81 10.42
CA GLY A 51 18.72 12.96 9.55
C GLY A 51 18.75 12.02 8.34
N HIS A 52 19.90 11.85 7.69
CA HIS A 52 20.06 10.86 6.61
C HIS A 52 19.83 9.43 7.06
N ARG A 53 20.33 9.05 8.25
CA ARG A 53 20.06 7.72 8.82
C ARG A 53 18.57 7.53 9.10
N LEU A 54 17.90 8.54 9.64
CA LEU A 54 16.46 8.51 9.86
C LEU A 54 15.70 8.36 8.53
N LEU A 55 16.10 9.07 7.47
CA LEU A 55 15.50 8.96 6.14
C LEU A 55 15.68 7.58 5.52
N LEU A 56 16.89 7.01 5.59
CA LEU A 56 17.19 5.69 5.04
C LEU A 56 16.47 4.57 5.82
N LEU A 57 16.60 4.56 7.15
CA LEU A 57 15.98 3.54 8.00
C LEU A 57 14.46 3.69 8.02
N GLY A 58 13.95 4.91 8.16
CA GLY A 58 12.53 5.20 8.16
C GLY A 58 11.89 4.91 6.81
N GLY A 59 12.56 5.26 5.72
CA GLY A 59 12.15 4.91 4.36
C GLY A 59 12.14 3.39 4.15
N GLY A 60 13.18 2.67 4.58
CA GLY A 60 13.27 1.21 4.45
C GLY A 60 12.20 0.48 5.28
N ILE A 61 12.02 0.85 6.55
CA ILE A 61 10.98 0.28 7.41
C ILE A 61 9.58 0.61 6.87
N GLY A 62 9.35 1.87 6.48
CA GLY A 62 8.11 2.31 5.85
C GLY A 62 7.81 1.54 4.56
N PHE A 63 8.83 1.26 3.74
CA PHE A 63 8.69 0.46 2.53
C PHE A 63 8.22 -0.97 2.84
N ILE A 64 8.75 -1.61 3.89
CA ILE A 64 8.28 -2.94 4.33
C ILE A 64 6.79 -2.90 4.70
N TYR A 65 6.37 -1.93 5.52
CA TYR A 65 4.96 -1.75 5.87
C TYR A 65 4.09 -1.49 4.64
N ALA A 66 4.57 -0.69 3.69
CA ALA A 66 3.86 -0.40 2.45
C ALA A 66 3.69 -1.67 1.60
N VAL A 67 4.73 -2.51 1.47
CA VAL A 67 4.66 -3.79 0.74
C VAL A 67 3.66 -4.73 1.39
N VAL A 68 3.64 -4.83 2.72
CA VAL A 68 2.69 -5.66 3.47
C VAL A 68 1.26 -5.17 3.26
N ALA A 69 1.01 -3.87 3.46
CA ALA A 69 -0.31 -3.27 3.28
C ALA A 69 -0.80 -3.38 1.82
N PHE A 70 0.07 -3.15 0.85
CA PHE A 70 -0.22 -3.33 -0.57
C PHE A 70 -0.59 -4.78 -0.88
N SER A 71 0.19 -5.75 -0.39
CA SER A 71 -0.05 -7.18 -0.62
C SER A 71 -1.39 -7.64 -0.03
N ILE A 72 -1.79 -7.07 1.10
CA ILE A 72 -3.10 -7.30 1.70
C ILE A 72 -4.21 -6.64 0.88
N GLY A 73 -4.04 -5.39 0.44
CA GLY A 73 -5.13 -4.58 -0.11
C GLY A 73 -5.40 -4.71 -1.61
N VAL A 74 -4.36 -4.94 -2.43
CA VAL A 74 -4.41 -4.72 -3.89
C VAL A 74 -5.51 -5.53 -4.60
N ILE A 75 -5.78 -6.77 -4.17
CA ILE A 75 -6.86 -7.60 -4.71
C ILE A 75 -8.01 -7.80 -3.71
N SER A 76 -7.77 -7.66 -2.40
CA SER A 76 -8.80 -7.99 -1.39
C SER A 76 -10.09 -7.20 -1.56
N PHE A 77 -10.00 -5.87 -1.67
CA PHE A 77 -11.19 -5.01 -1.82
C PHE A 77 -11.98 -5.29 -3.10
N PRO A 78 -11.37 -5.29 -4.31
CA PRO A 78 -12.13 -5.57 -5.52
C PRO A 78 -12.71 -6.99 -5.52
N LEU A 79 -12.00 -7.99 -4.98
CA LEU A 79 -12.52 -9.35 -4.90
C LEU A 79 -13.72 -9.47 -3.94
N MET A 80 -13.67 -8.80 -2.78
CA MET A 80 -14.80 -8.76 -1.85
C MET A 80 -16.01 -8.05 -2.45
N LEU A 81 -15.80 -6.99 -3.24
CA LEU A 81 -16.89 -6.25 -3.89
C LEU A 81 -17.48 -6.99 -5.11
N ASP A 82 -16.64 -7.72 -5.85
CA ASP A 82 -17.05 -8.44 -7.06
C ASP A 82 -17.67 -9.81 -6.76
N ARG A 83 -17.18 -10.51 -5.73
CA ARG A 83 -17.53 -11.91 -5.44
C ARG A 83 -18.05 -12.16 -4.02
N ASP A 84 -18.28 -11.13 -3.22
CA ASP A 84 -18.82 -11.21 -1.84
C ASP A 84 -18.11 -12.24 -0.94
N VAL A 85 -16.78 -12.39 -1.11
CA VAL A 85 -15.99 -13.36 -0.33
C VAL A 85 -15.61 -12.86 1.06
N GLY A 86 -15.28 -13.79 1.96
CA GLY A 86 -14.78 -13.49 3.29
C GLY A 86 -13.37 -12.86 3.32
N ALA A 87 -13.06 -12.11 4.38
CA ALA A 87 -11.80 -11.37 4.50
C ALA A 87 -10.54 -12.26 4.41
N ALA A 88 -10.54 -13.43 5.06
CA ALA A 88 -9.40 -14.34 5.03
C ALA A 88 -9.09 -14.85 3.61
N VAL A 89 -10.13 -15.24 2.86
CA VAL A 89 -10.01 -15.68 1.47
C VAL A 89 -9.50 -14.55 0.58
N ALA A 90 -10.00 -13.34 0.81
CA ALA A 90 -9.59 -12.15 0.06
C ALA A 90 -8.10 -11.84 0.26
N ILE A 91 -7.66 -11.77 1.52
CA ILE A 91 -6.26 -11.50 1.88
C ILE A 91 -5.34 -12.58 1.32
N TRP A 92 -5.70 -13.86 1.50
CA TRP A 92 -4.90 -14.97 0.99
C TRP A 92 -4.75 -14.91 -0.55
N THR A 93 -5.85 -14.62 -1.25
CA THR A 93 -5.84 -14.48 -2.70
C THR A 93 -4.96 -13.30 -3.14
N SER A 94 -5.03 -12.17 -2.43
CA SER A 94 -4.21 -10.99 -2.71
C SER A 94 -2.72 -11.25 -2.51
N VAL A 95 -2.35 -11.85 -1.38
CA VAL A 95 -0.95 -12.22 -1.10
C VAL A 95 -0.45 -13.22 -2.14
N LYS A 96 -1.24 -14.25 -2.46
CA LYS A 96 -0.89 -15.25 -3.48
C LYS A 96 -0.72 -14.60 -4.86
N ALA A 97 -1.57 -13.65 -5.24
CA ALA A 97 -1.45 -12.92 -6.49
C ALA A 97 -0.14 -12.11 -6.58
N VAL A 98 0.27 -11.49 -5.48
CA VAL A 98 1.56 -10.78 -5.38
C VAL A 98 2.74 -11.73 -5.48
N LEU A 99 2.70 -12.86 -4.79
CA LEU A 99 3.79 -13.85 -4.80
C LEU A 99 3.95 -14.56 -6.16
N ILE A 100 2.86 -14.81 -6.87
CA ILE A 100 2.90 -15.44 -8.21
C ILE A 100 3.35 -14.45 -9.28
N ASN A 101 3.04 -13.15 -9.14
CA ASN A 101 3.36 -12.13 -10.14
C ASN A 101 4.18 -10.97 -9.55
N PRO A 102 5.35 -11.24 -8.94
CA PRO A 102 6.05 -10.24 -8.13
C PRO A 102 6.50 -9.03 -8.96
N LEU A 103 6.94 -9.24 -10.20
CA LEU A 103 7.41 -8.16 -11.06
C LEU A 103 6.27 -7.22 -11.47
N VAL A 104 5.14 -7.77 -11.91
CA VAL A 104 3.95 -6.98 -12.30
C VAL A 104 3.43 -6.19 -11.09
N MET A 105 3.42 -6.83 -9.93
CA MET A 105 2.89 -6.25 -8.70
C MET A 105 3.84 -5.21 -8.11
N ALA A 106 5.15 -5.38 -8.24
CA ALA A 106 6.15 -4.38 -7.89
C ALA A 106 6.05 -3.14 -8.78
N LEU A 107 5.90 -3.33 -10.10
CA LEU A 107 5.67 -2.21 -11.03
C LEU A 107 4.36 -1.48 -10.71
N TRP A 108 3.29 -2.22 -10.42
CA TRP A 108 2.03 -1.61 -10.01
C TRP A 108 2.15 -0.84 -8.69
N GLY A 109 2.81 -1.43 -7.70
CA GLY A 109 3.10 -0.77 -6.42
C GLY A 109 3.92 0.50 -6.61
N LEU A 110 4.89 0.50 -7.54
CA LEU A 110 5.66 1.70 -7.89
C LEU A 110 4.80 2.78 -8.53
N ILE A 111 3.90 2.41 -9.45
CA ILE A 111 2.93 3.35 -10.06
C ILE A 111 2.06 3.99 -8.97
N VAL A 112 1.54 3.18 -8.05
CA VAL A 112 0.75 3.66 -6.91
C VAL A 112 1.58 4.63 -6.05
N ALA A 113 2.81 4.26 -5.69
CA ALA A 113 3.68 5.08 -4.86
C ALA A 113 4.02 6.44 -5.53
N VAL A 114 4.39 6.43 -6.81
CA VAL A 114 4.70 7.65 -7.57
C VAL A 114 3.46 8.53 -7.71
N ALA A 115 2.30 7.95 -8.04
CA ALA A 115 1.07 8.70 -8.17
C ALA A 115 0.65 9.34 -6.83
N LEU A 116 0.78 8.62 -5.71
CA LEU A 116 0.52 9.17 -4.38
C LEU A 116 1.51 10.29 -4.03
N ALA A 117 2.80 10.12 -4.30
CA ALA A 117 3.82 11.15 -4.06
C ALA A 117 3.53 12.43 -4.85
N LEU A 118 3.15 12.31 -6.13
CA LEU A 118 2.73 13.45 -6.95
C LEU A 118 1.46 14.11 -6.41
N GLY A 119 0.47 13.30 -5.98
CA GLY A 119 -0.76 13.81 -5.37
C GLY A 119 -0.52 14.59 -4.07
N VAL A 120 0.41 14.14 -3.24
CA VAL A 120 0.83 14.82 -2.02
C VAL A 120 1.60 16.11 -2.34
N LEU A 121 2.48 16.08 -3.34
CA LEU A 121 3.26 17.26 -3.77
C LEU A 121 2.34 18.40 -4.23
N MET A 122 1.17 18.08 -4.79
CA MET A 122 0.12 19.03 -5.14
C MET A 122 -0.77 19.44 -3.95
N LEU A 123 -0.19 19.53 -2.74
CA LEU A 123 -0.86 19.94 -1.50
C LEU A 123 -2.12 19.12 -1.17
N LEU A 124 -2.06 17.80 -1.39
CA LEU A 124 -3.17 16.84 -1.17
C LEU A 124 -4.40 17.01 -2.07
N VAL A 125 -4.60 18.16 -2.73
CA VAL A 125 -5.66 18.36 -3.74
C VAL A 125 -5.48 17.37 -4.90
N GLY A 126 -4.23 17.08 -5.27
CA GLY A 126 -3.92 16.07 -6.29
C GLY A 126 -4.44 14.67 -5.95
N LEU A 127 -4.60 14.31 -4.67
CA LEU A 127 -5.15 13.01 -4.29
C LEU A 127 -6.61 12.84 -4.69
N ALA A 128 -7.40 13.92 -4.77
CA ALA A 128 -8.78 13.85 -5.24
C ALA A 128 -8.88 13.37 -6.70
N ILE A 129 -7.84 13.60 -7.50
CA ILE A 129 -7.75 13.15 -8.90
C ILE A 129 -7.04 11.80 -8.99
N VAL A 130 -5.94 11.61 -8.26
CA VAL A 130 -5.14 10.38 -8.31
C VAL A 130 -5.93 9.16 -7.80
N THR A 131 -6.67 9.32 -6.71
CA THR A 131 -7.40 8.21 -6.07
C THR A 131 -8.46 7.56 -6.99
N PRO A 132 -9.34 8.29 -7.70
CA PRO A 132 -10.29 7.65 -8.62
C PRO A 132 -9.60 6.99 -9.82
N ILE A 133 -8.51 7.58 -10.33
CA ILE A 133 -7.73 6.99 -11.43
C ILE A 133 -7.11 5.65 -10.98
N LEU A 134 -6.49 5.61 -9.80
CA LEU A 134 -5.92 4.40 -9.23
C LEU A 134 -7.00 3.36 -8.92
N GLY A 135 -8.18 3.77 -8.45
CA GLY A 135 -9.32 2.87 -8.25
C GLY A 135 -9.72 2.16 -9.53
N HIS A 136 -9.95 2.91 -10.62
CA HIS A 136 -10.30 2.32 -11.92
C HIS A 136 -9.18 1.47 -12.52
N ALA A 137 -7.93 1.87 -12.35
CA ALA A 137 -6.80 1.11 -12.87
C ALA A 137 -6.55 -0.18 -12.07
N THR A 138 -6.71 -0.15 -10.74
CA THR A 138 -6.65 -1.33 -9.87
C THR A 138 -7.78 -2.30 -10.20
N TRP A 139 -8.98 -1.81 -10.52
CA TRP A 139 -10.07 -2.64 -11.03
C TRP A 139 -9.70 -3.36 -12.34
N ARG A 140 -9.04 -2.65 -13.26
CA ARG A 140 -8.55 -3.27 -14.51
C ARG A 140 -7.45 -4.30 -14.25
N LEU A 141 -6.53 -4.03 -13.33
CA LEU A 141 -5.50 -5.00 -12.91
C LEU A 141 -6.15 -6.25 -12.31
N TYR A 142 -7.07 -6.08 -11.35
CA TYR A 142 -7.82 -7.15 -10.72
C TYR A 142 -8.44 -8.10 -11.75
N ARG A 143 -9.18 -7.56 -12.73
CA ARG A 143 -9.83 -8.38 -13.77
C ARG A 143 -8.85 -9.17 -14.64
N ARG A 144 -7.63 -8.65 -14.85
CA ARG A 144 -6.58 -9.37 -15.60
C ARG A 144 -5.95 -10.49 -14.78
N VAL A 145 -5.77 -10.26 -13.48
CA VAL A 145 -5.13 -11.22 -12.56
C VAL A 145 -6.08 -12.35 -12.14
N ILE A 146 -7.37 -12.06 -12.03
CA ILE A 146 -8.42 -12.98 -11.54
C ILE A 146 -9.36 -13.44 -12.67
N ALA A 147 -8.94 -13.31 -13.93
CA ALA A 147 -9.75 -13.68 -15.09
C ALA A 147 -10.35 -15.11 -14.94
N PRO A 148 -11.61 -15.33 -15.32
CA PRO A 148 -12.17 -16.68 -15.32
C PRO A 148 -11.31 -17.58 -16.19
N ALA A 149 -10.99 -18.79 -15.73
CA ALA A 149 -10.52 -19.83 -16.64
C ALA A 149 -11.56 -19.93 -17.75
N CYS A 150 -11.17 -19.61 -18.99
CA CYS A 150 -12.05 -19.82 -20.12
C CYS A 150 -12.45 -21.29 -20.12
N ALA A 151 -13.75 -21.52 -20.25
CA ALA A 151 -14.35 -22.83 -20.31
C ALA A 151 -13.96 -23.50 -21.64
N ASP A 152 -12.73 -23.99 -21.72
CA ASP A 152 -12.21 -24.70 -22.89
C ASP A 152 -12.38 -26.21 -22.67
N SER A 153 -13.62 -26.69 -22.53
CA SER A 153 -13.93 -28.13 -22.52
C SER A 153 -15.26 -28.52 -23.19
N SER A 154 -15.95 -27.61 -23.89
CA SER A 154 -17.20 -27.94 -24.61
C SER A 154 -17.10 -27.97 -26.14
N ALA A 155 -15.89 -27.85 -26.71
CA ALA A 155 -15.66 -27.97 -28.16
C ALA A 155 -14.86 -29.24 -28.48
N GLY A 156 -15.47 -30.40 -28.24
CA GLY A 156 -14.84 -31.71 -28.46
C GLY A 156 -15.80 -32.89 -28.43
N LEU A 157 -17.03 -32.71 -28.92
CA LEU A 157 -17.93 -33.77 -29.39
C LEU A 157 -18.58 -33.22 -30.67
N PRO A 158 -18.30 -33.79 -31.84
CA PRO A 158 -19.02 -34.99 -32.28
C PRO A 158 -18.15 -36.24 -32.51
#